data_AF-A0A0Q8NSB2-F1
#
_entry.id   AF-A0A0Q8NSB2-F1
#
_cell.length_a   1.000
_cell.length_b   1.000
_cell.length_c   1.000
_cell.angle_alpha   90.00
_cell.angle_beta   90.00
_cell.angle_gamma   90.00
#
_symmetry.space_group_name_H-M   'P 1'
#
loop_
_entity.id
_entity.type
_entity.pdbx_description
1 polymer ?
#
loop_
_entity_poly.entity_id
_entity_poly.type
_entity_poly.pdbx_seq_one_letter_code
_entity_poly.pdbx_strand_id
1 'polypeptide(L)'
;MPASLTRLDSRVEAAVGTSIASLHAEEARLSAQGARVLDAHRALTKAETAVAFERVRLLICADRQRRVDDQLLADLSDQLEILEDAAAARDQAEMDLLARVEEMRNRPPATSVPVPAAVHVPLAAALRR
;
A
#
# COMPACT_ATOMS: atom_id res chain seq x y z
N MET A 1 3.18 10.35 -13.03
CA MET A 1 1.99 10.70 -12.22
C MET A 1 2.46 10.77 -10.79
N PRO A 2 2.34 11.91 -10.08
CA PRO A 2 2.70 11.97 -8.66
C PRO A 2 1.78 11.01 -7.89
N ALA A 3 2.36 10.14 -7.06
CA ALA A 3 1.59 9.26 -6.18
C ALA A 3 0.74 10.13 -5.24
N SER A 4 -0.55 9.84 -5.13
CA SER A 4 -1.42 10.50 -4.15
C SER A 4 -0.89 10.17 -2.75
N LEU A 5 -0.75 11.18 -1.91
CA LEU A 5 -0.24 11.01 -0.55
C LEU A 5 -1.33 10.38 0.32
N THR A 6 -1.17 9.13 0.73
CA THR A 6 -2.07 8.52 1.72
C THR A 6 -1.58 8.87 3.12
N ARG A 7 -2.46 8.86 4.12
CA ARG A 7 -2.05 9.09 5.52
C ARG A 7 -1.10 8.00 6.06
N LEU A 8 -1.07 6.85 5.41
CA LEU A 8 -0.22 5.72 5.79
C LEU A 8 1.15 5.73 5.11
N ASP A 9 1.43 6.72 4.26
CA ASP A 9 2.67 6.77 3.48
C ASP A 9 3.92 6.65 4.36
N SER A 10 4.01 7.44 5.42
CA SER A 10 5.12 7.39 6.39
C SER A 10 5.30 6.02 7.05
N ARG A 11 4.21 5.29 7.31
CA ARG A 11 4.26 3.93 7.90
C ARG A 11 4.72 2.90 6.88
N VAL A 12 4.28 3.02 5.63
CA VAL A 12 4.73 2.18 4.53
C VAL A 12 6.23 2.39 4.29
N GLU A 13 6.67 3.64 4.21
CA GLU A 13 8.09 3.98 4.01
C GLU A 13 8.97 3.46 5.16
N ALA A 14 8.52 3.62 6.41
CA ALA A 14 9.25 3.10 7.57
C ALA A 14 9.36 1.56 7.56
N ALA A 15 8.32 0.87 7.07
CA ALA A 15 8.30 -0.59 7.03
C ALA A 15 9.13 -1.16 5.87
N VAL A 16 9.08 -0.53 4.69
CA VAL A 16 9.83 -1.02 3.52
C VAL A 16 11.29 -0.51 3.54
N GLY A 17 11.57 0.56 4.29
CA GLY A 17 12.90 1.17 4.40
C GLY A 17 13.30 2.00 3.16
N THR A 18 12.35 2.33 2.29
CA THR A 18 12.55 3.17 1.11
C THR A 18 11.32 4.04 0.85
N SER A 19 11.49 5.14 0.12
CA SER A 19 10.40 6.07 -0.15
C SER A 19 9.35 5.45 -1.08
N ILE A 20 8.09 5.90 -1.00
CA ILE A 20 7.04 5.44 -1.93
C ILE A 20 7.38 5.79 -3.37
N ALA A 21 7.98 6.96 -3.60
CA ALA A 21 8.47 7.34 -4.92
C ALA A 21 9.51 6.33 -5.47
N SER A 22 10.43 5.86 -4.61
CA SER A 22 11.40 4.83 -4.95
C SER A 22 10.74 3.47 -5.18
N LEU A 23 9.73 3.08 -4.40
CA LEU A 23 8.96 1.85 -4.62
C LEU A 23 8.31 1.83 -6.00
N HIS A 24 7.73 2.96 -6.42
CA HIS A 24 7.16 3.09 -7.75
C HIS A 24 8.22 3.09 -8.86
N ALA A 25 9.36 3.73 -8.64
CA ALA A 25 10.44 3.80 -9.64
C ALA A 25 11.15 2.45 -9.84
N GLU A 26 11.25 1.65 -8.77
CA GLU A 26 11.99 0.38 -8.75
C GLU A 26 11.06 -0.85 -8.69
N GLU A 27 9.82 -0.72 -9.13
CA GLU A 27 8.79 -1.77 -9.04
C GLU A 27 9.27 -3.12 -9.58
N ALA A 28 9.97 -3.12 -10.72
CA ALA A 28 10.51 -4.33 -11.35
C ALA A 28 11.60 -5.04 -10.52
N ARG A 29 12.17 -4.38 -9.51
CA ARG A 29 13.21 -4.90 -8.62
C ARG A 29 12.68 -5.24 -7.23
N LEU A 30 11.39 -5.00 -6.96
CA LEU A 30 10.81 -5.29 -5.66
C LEU A 30 10.81 -6.79 -5.39
N SER A 31 11.07 -7.14 -4.13
CA SER A 31 10.76 -8.49 -3.66
C SER A 31 9.25 -8.75 -3.78
N ALA A 32 8.85 -10.03 -3.82
CA ALA A 32 7.43 -10.39 -3.87
C ALA A 32 6.61 -9.74 -2.74
N GLN A 33 7.22 -9.48 -1.58
CA GLN A 33 6.56 -8.83 -0.45
C GLN A 33 6.47 -7.31 -0.62
N GLY A 34 7.54 -6.68 -1.11
CA GLY A 34 7.52 -5.26 -1.49
C GLY A 34 6.47 -4.97 -2.55
N ALA A 35 6.33 -5.86 -3.55
CA ALA A 35 5.29 -5.78 -4.56
C ALA A 35 3.87 -5.84 -3.95
N ARG A 36 3.62 -6.77 -3.01
CA ARG A 36 2.32 -6.86 -2.31
C ARG A 36 1.98 -5.62 -1.49
N VAL A 37 2.96 -5.01 -0.83
CA VAL A 37 2.77 -3.75 -0.09
C VAL A 37 2.46 -2.61 -1.06
N LEU A 38 3.18 -2.53 -2.19
CA LEU A 38 2.92 -1.53 -3.23
C LEU A 38 1.52 -1.69 -3.85
N ASP A 39 1.09 -2.92 -4.12
CA ASP A 39 -0.25 -3.21 -4.64
C ASP A 39 -1.35 -2.83 -3.65
N ALA A 40 -1.16 -3.13 -2.35
CA ALA A 40 -2.09 -2.72 -1.31
C ALA A 40 -2.13 -1.19 -1.15
N HIS A 41 -0.99 -0.50 -1.26
CA HIS A 41 -0.93 0.96 -1.23
C HIS A 41 -1.67 1.60 -2.42
N ARG A 42 -1.52 1.03 -3.62
CA ARG A 42 -2.29 1.45 -4.80
C ARG A 42 -3.79 1.23 -4.63
N ALA A 43 -4.18 0.10 -4.03
CA ALA A 43 -5.58 -0.19 -3.76
C ALA A 43 -6.19 0.84 -2.78
N LEU A 44 -5.48 1.18 -1.70
CA LEU A 44 -5.90 2.22 -0.77
C LEU A 44 -6.01 3.58 -1.45
N THR A 45 -5.00 3.98 -2.21
CA THR A 45 -5.01 5.23 -2.97
C THR A 45 -6.23 5.34 -3.89
N LYS A 46 -6.57 4.25 -4.59
CA LYS A 46 -7.74 4.18 -5.45
C LYS A 46 -9.03 4.31 -4.66
N ALA A 47 -9.14 3.65 -3.50
CA ALA A 47 -10.31 3.72 -2.65
C ALA A 47 -10.51 5.12 -2.03
N GLU A 48 -9.43 5.77 -1.57
CA GLU A 48 -9.48 7.17 -1.10
C GLU A 48 -9.93 8.13 -2.19
N THR A 49 -9.45 7.92 -3.43
CA THR A 49 -9.90 8.70 -4.60
C THR A 49 -11.39 8.50 -4.87
N ALA A 50 -11.89 7.26 -4.77
CA ALA A 50 -13.31 6.96 -4.95
C ALA A 50 -14.18 7.65 -3.88
N VAL A 51 -13.79 7.58 -2.60
CA VAL A 51 -14.49 8.29 -1.51
C VAL A 51 -14.52 9.79 -1.75
N ALA A 52 -13.39 10.39 -2.16
CA ALA A 52 -13.33 11.82 -2.47
C ALA A 52 -14.28 12.20 -3.62
N PHE A 53 -14.32 11.36 -4.67
CA PHE A 53 -15.20 11.54 -5.81
C PHE A 53 -16.68 11.45 -5.43
N GLU A 54 -17.09 10.41 -4.69
CA GLU A 54 -18.49 10.22 -4.29
C GLU A 54 -18.94 11.29 -3.27
N ARG A 55 -18.03 11.78 -2.42
CA ARG A 55 -18.30 12.93 -1.55
C ARG A 55 -18.60 14.19 -2.36
N VAL A 56 -17.86 14.45 -3.44
CA VAL A 56 -18.14 15.58 -4.33
C VAL A 56 -19.48 15.39 -5.04
N ARG A 57 -19.81 14.17 -5.49
CA ARG A 57 -21.12 13.89 -6.10
C ARG A 57 -22.28 14.12 -5.12
N LEU A 58 -22.13 13.72 -3.87
CA LEU A 58 -23.13 13.99 -2.83
C LEU A 58 -23.34 15.49 -2.61
N LEU A 59 -22.25 16.26 -2.54
CA LEU A 59 -22.33 17.73 -2.43
C LEU A 59 -23.06 18.33 -3.64
N ILE A 60 -22.74 17.89 -4.86
CA ILE A 60 -23.42 18.34 -6.07
C ILE A 60 -24.91 17.97 -6.04
N CYS A 61 -25.27 16.79 -5.54
CA CYS A 61 -26.66 16.36 -5.41
C CYS A 61 -27.43 17.24 -4.43
N ALA A 62 -26.82 17.56 -3.28
CA ALA A 62 -27.40 18.39 -2.23
C ALA A 62 -27.48 19.88 -2.59
N ASP A 63 -26.51 20.40 -3.36
CA ASP A 63 -26.42 21.81 -3.73
C ASP A 63 -27.25 22.18 -4.97
N ARG A 64 -27.87 21.21 -5.66
CA ARG A 64 -28.80 21.55 -6.73
C ARG A 64 -29.91 22.38 -6.09
N GLN A 65 -30.07 23.64 -6.53
CA GLN A 65 -31.17 24.55 -6.16
C GLN A 65 -32.53 24.04 -6.66
N ARG A 66 -32.82 22.77 -6.36
CA ARG A 66 -34.04 22.06 -6.68
C ARG A 66 -35.00 22.23 -5.52
N ARG A 67 -36.28 22.11 -5.82
CA ARG A 67 -37.29 21.97 -4.78
C ARG A 67 -36.98 20.69 -3.99
N VAL A 68 -37.10 20.77 -2.67
CA VAL A 68 -37.03 19.58 -1.82
C VAL A 68 -38.31 18.79 -2.06
N ASP A 69 -38.18 17.66 -2.74
CA ASP A 69 -39.22 16.70 -3.07
C ASP A 69 -38.75 15.27 -2.80
N ASP A 70 -39.67 14.31 -2.88
CA ASP A 70 -39.38 12.91 -2.58
C ASP A 70 -38.31 12.34 -3.51
N GLN A 71 -38.22 12.83 -4.75
CA GLN A 71 -37.19 12.41 -5.69
C GLN A 71 -35.80 12.88 -5.26
N LEU A 72 -35.65 14.13 -4.81
CA LEU A 72 -34.37 14.60 -4.27
C LEU A 72 -33.95 13.79 -3.04
N LEU A 73 -34.89 13.46 -2.14
CA LEU A 73 -34.58 12.65 -0.96
C LEU A 73 -34.15 11.23 -1.34
N ALA A 74 -34.77 10.64 -2.35
CA ALA A 74 -34.34 9.35 -2.92
C ALA A 74 -32.94 9.45 -3.54
N ASP A 75 -32.70 10.44 -4.40
CA ASP A 75 -31.39 10.67 -5.05
C ASP A 75 -30.26 10.84 -4.01
N LEU A 76 -30.54 11.54 -2.89
CA LEU A 76 -29.59 11.72 -1.79
C LEU A 76 -29.35 10.43 -1.01
N SER A 77 -30.40 9.63 -0.78
CA SER A 77 -30.29 8.35 -0.08
C SER A 77 -29.44 7.36 -0.87
N ASP A 78 -29.71 7.21 -2.16
CA ASP A 78 -28.93 6.34 -3.05
C ASP A 78 -27.46 6.79 -3.11
N GLN A 79 -27.21 8.10 -3.18
CA GLN A 79 -25.86 8.64 -3.24
C GLN A 79 -25.11 8.50 -1.91
N LEU A 80 -25.81 8.50 -0.76
CA LEU A 80 -25.24 8.19 0.54
C LEU A 80 -24.84 6.72 0.64
N GLU A 81 -25.69 5.80 0.19
CA GLU A 81 -25.38 4.36 0.15
C GLU A 81 -24.11 4.08 -0.66
N ILE A 82 -23.98 4.71 -1.85
CA ILE A 82 -22.75 4.60 -2.67
C ILE A 82 -21.51 5.12 -1.93
N LEU A 83 -21.66 6.22 -1.18
CA LEU A 83 -20.55 6.79 -0.41
C LEU A 83 -20.17 5.89 0.79
N GLU A 84 -21.15 5.27 1.43
CA GLU A 84 -20.94 4.29 2.50
C GLU A 84 -20.18 3.07 2.00
N ASP A 85 -20.59 2.50 0.86
CA ASP A 85 -19.88 1.40 0.21
C ASP A 85 -18.44 1.77 -0.15
N ALA A 86 -18.23 2.96 -0.71
CA ALA A 86 -16.89 3.45 -1.04
C ALA A 86 -16.03 3.63 0.23
N ALA A 87 -16.61 4.11 1.33
CA ALA A 87 -15.92 4.27 2.60
C ALA A 87 -15.55 2.91 3.22
N ALA A 88 -16.47 1.93 3.19
CA ALA A 88 -16.21 0.57 3.66
C ALA A 88 -15.08 -0.09 2.84
N ALA A 89 -15.06 0.10 1.52
CA ALA A 89 -14.00 -0.40 0.66
C ALA A 89 -12.63 0.26 0.98
N ARG A 90 -12.61 1.57 1.27
CA ARG A 90 -11.40 2.26 1.75
C ARG A 90 -10.91 1.68 3.07
N ASP A 91 -11.81 1.47 4.03
CA ASP A 91 -11.44 0.95 5.35
C ASP A 91 -10.86 -0.46 5.26
N GLN A 92 -11.45 -1.32 4.42
CA GLN A 92 -10.89 -2.64 4.15
C GLN A 92 -9.50 -2.55 3.49
N ALA A 93 -9.31 -1.66 2.50
CA ALA A 93 -8.02 -1.46 1.86
C ALA A 93 -6.96 -0.94 2.85
N GLU A 94 -7.36 -0.09 3.80
CA GLU A 94 -6.49 0.40 4.87
C GLU A 94 -6.05 -0.75 5.79
N MET A 95 -7.00 -1.57 6.24
CA MET A 95 -6.73 -2.76 7.05
C MET A 95 -5.79 -3.74 6.35
N ASP A 96 -6.02 -3.99 5.06
CA ASP A 96 -5.19 -4.89 4.26
C ASP A 96 -3.76 -4.34 4.14
N LEU A 97 -3.58 -3.05 3.85
CA LEU A 97 -2.26 -2.43 3.78
C LEU A 97 -1.51 -2.54 5.11
N LEU A 98 -2.18 -2.25 6.22
CA LEU A 98 -1.60 -2.37 7.56
C LEU A 98 -1.18 -3.81 7.87
N ALA A 99 -2.01 -4.80 7.50
CA ALA A 99 -1.67 -6.20 7.68
C ALA A 99 -0.41 -6.60 6.89
N ARG A 100 -0.26 -6.12 5.65
CA ARG A 100 0.94 -6.40 4.82
C ARG A 100 2.20 -5.73 5.37
N VAL A 101 2.06 -4.50 5.87
CA VAL A 101 3.15 -3.76 6.51
C VAL A 101 3.63 -4.50 7.76
N GLU A 102 2.73 -4.97 8.61
CA GLU A 102 3.08 -5.74 9.81
C GLU A 102 3.68 -7.11 9.47
N GLU A 103 3.15 -7.81 8.46
CA GLU A 103 3.71 -9.08 7.95
C GLU A 103 5.19 -8.90 7.52
N MET A 104 5.51 -7.77 6.90
CA MET A 104 6.87 -7.45 6.47
C MET A 104 7.79 -7.09 7.63
N ARG A 105 7.30 -6.32 8.61
CA ARG A 105 8.07 -5.92 9.79
C ARG A 105 8.43 -7.12 10.68
N ASN A 106 7.51 -8.06 10.85
CA ASN A 106 7.68 -9.21 11.76
C ASN A 106 8.43 -10.37 11.12
N ARG A 107 8.93 -10.21 9.88
CA ARG A 107 9.69 -11.25 9.21
C ARG A 107 11.06 -11.41 9.89
N PRO A 108 11.41 -12.61 10.37
CA PRO A 108 12.77 -12.85 10.82
C PRO A 108 13.73 -12.65 9.63
N PRO A 109 14.91 -12.02 9.83
CA PRO A 109 15.90 -11.91 8.78
C PRO A 109 16.14 -13.31 8.23
N ALA A 110 16.02 -13.47 6.91
CA ALA A 110 16.27 -14.76 6.26
C ALA A 110 17.61 -15.26 6.78
N THR A 111 17.58 -16.43 7.42
CA THR A 111 18.73 -17.08 8.04
C THR A 111 19.89 -16.94 7.07
N SER A 112 20.85 -16.11 7.42
CA SER A 112 22.10 -15.99 6.68
C SER A 112 22.63 -17.40 6.57
N VAL A 113 22.60 -17.97 5.36
CA VAL A 113 23.25 -19.24 5.08
C VAL A 113 24.66 -19.10 5.65
N PRO A 114 25.07 -19.93 6.61
CA PRO A 114 26.41 -19.82 7.16
C PRO A 114 27.36 -20.00 5.98
N VAL A 115 28.08 -18.92 5.66
CA VAL A 115 29.19 -18.97 4.71
C VAL A 115 30.08 -20.10 5.20
N PRO A 116 30.24 -21.21 4.45
CA PRO A 116 31.15 -22.25 4.87
C PRO A 116 32.52 -21.59 4.98
N ALA A 117 33.08 -21.59 6.20
CA ALA A 117 34.40 -21.08 6.47
C ALA A 117 35.34 -21.70 5.43
N ALA A 118 35.99 -20.84 4.65
CA ALA A 118 37.00 -21.26 3.70
C ALA A 118 37.99 -22.16 4.44
N VAL A 119 38.04 -23.43 4.03
CA VAL A 119 39.04 -24.37 4.51
C VAL A 119 40.38 -23.80 4.09
N HIS A 120 41.12 -23.25 5.06
CA HIS A 120 42.51 -22.91 4.86
C HIS A 120 43.27 -24.20 4.54
N VAL A 121 43.59 -24.41 3.27
CA VAL A 121 44.58 -25.40 2.86
C VAL A 121 45.95 -24.84 3.25
N PRO A 122 46.72 -25.46 4.16
CA PRO A 122 48.09 -25.06 4.36
C PRO A 122 48.91 -25.48 3.14
N LEU A 123 49.35 -24.50 2.37
CA LEU A 123 50.38 -24.64 1.34
C LEU A 123 51.73 -24.92 2.04
N ALA A 124 51.97 -26.17 2.42
CA ALA A 124 53.30 -26.61 2.85
C ALA A 124 54.15 -26.88 1.60
N ALA A 125 54.75 -25.82 1.07
CA ALA A 125 55.92 -25.93 0.21
C ALA A 125 57.12 -26.30 1.08
N ALA A 126 57.73 -27.47 0.84
CA ALA A 126 59.14 -27.69 1.14
C ALA A 126 59.70 -28.85 0.30
N LEU A 127 60.19 -28.48 -0.88
CA LEU A 127 61.44 -28.96 -1.46
C LEU A 127 62.41 -29.50 -0.39
N ARG A 128 62.86 -30.76 -0.51
CA ARG A 128 64.21 -31.19 -0.13
C ARG A 128 64.53 -32.58 -0.71
N ARG A 129 65.40 -32.52 -1.74
CA ARG A 129 66.44 -33.46 -2.22
C ARG A 129 66.06 -34.88 -2.62
#